data_AF-A0A255RAR6-F1
#
_entry.id   AF-A0A255RAR6-F1
#
_cell.length_a   1.000
_cell.length_b   1.000
_cell.length_c   1.000
_cell.angle_alpha   90.00
_cell.angle_beta   90.00
_cell.angle_gamma   90.00
#
_symmetry.space_group_name_H-M   'P 1'
#
loop_
_entity.id
_entity.type
_entity.pdbx_description
1 polymer ?
#
loop_
_entity_poly.entity_id
_entity_poly.type
_entity_poly.pdbx_seq_one_letter_code
_entity_poly.pdbx_strand_id
1 'polypeptide(L)'
;MIAAENAADRDVTSDMSKAFVLALICTGCCITHQESTPMNLLFQLAMVVCTSGSCSSSIVSSPLGTNGTTQASVDLVELNHFLDDHGREVFRQVVFYDWSRKSKQFEVRAWRLVKHPSQLPRPQHLGEGFMVRWQDKYITREVIAKTMRETYSQEDPERINRNILPENERRPLWPAAD
;
A
#
# COMPACT_ATOMS: atom_id res chain seq x y z
N MET A 1 -3.32 44.27 -45.81
CA MET A 1 -3.09 45.49 -45.01
C MET A 1 -3.01 45.04 -43.56
N ILE A 2 -1.79 45.05 -42.98
CA ILE A 2 -1.44 45.18 -41.54
C ILE A 2 -2.04 44.12 -40.57
N ALA A 3 -1.35 43.46 -39.64
CA ALA A 3 0.04 43.21 -39.26
C ALA A 3 0.01 42.35 -37.96
N ALA A 4 1.15 41.72 -37.62
CA ALA A 4 1.59 41.25 -36.28
C ALA A 4 0.77 40.12 -35.61
N GLU A 5 1.29 39.23 -34.76
CA GLU A 5 2.51 39.11 -33.92
C GLU A 5 3.03 37.65 -34.05
N ASN A 6 4.32 37.31 -34.15
CA ASN A 6 5.46 37.46 -33.24
C ASN A 6 5.35 36.78 -31.85
N ALA A 7 6.49 36.19 -31.47
CA ALA A 7 6.90 35.61 -30.19
C ALA A 7 6.40 34.18 -29.92
N ALA A 8 7.25 33.16 -30.08
CA ALA A 8 8.37 32.78 -29.21
C ALA A 8 7.92 32.02 -27.95
N ASP A 9 8.66 30.93 -27.68
CA ASP A 9 9.30 30.66 -26.39
C ASP A 9 8.87 29.36 -25.65
N ARG A 10 9.92 28.57 -25.33
CA ARG A 10 10.09 27.52 -24.28
C ARG A 10 9.39 26.18 -24.51
N ASP A 11 10.11 25.13 -24.94
CA ASP A 11 11.07 24.35 -24.13
C ASP A 11 10.49 23.92 -22.77
N VAL A 12 9.78 22.78 -22.79
CA VAL A 12 9.39 22.01 -21.59
C VAL A 12 9.67 20.52 -21.89
N THR A 13 10.89 20.24 -22.34
CA THR A 13 11.43 18.87 -22.43
C THR A 13 12.61 18.73 -21.50
N SER A 14 12.44 19.05 -20.20
CA SER A 14 13.49 18.86 -19.20
C SER A 14 12.99 19.03 -17.76
N ASP A 15 11.96 18.33 -17.27
CA ASP A 15 11.80 18.28 -15.79
C ASP A 15 10.91 17.19 -15.15
N MET A 16 11.09 15.89 -15.46
CA MET A 16 10.39 14.85 -14.67
C MET A 16 11.23 13.59 -14.34
N SER A 17 12.43 13.42 -14.90
CA SER A 17 13.23 12.19 -14.69
C SER A 17 14.16 12.21 -13.46
N LYS A 18 14.07 13.21 -12.57
CA LYS A 18 15.02 13.35 -11.43
C LYS A 18 14.39 13.37 -10.03
N ALA A 19 13.07 13.46 -9.90
CA ALA A 19 12.42 13.68 -8.61
C ALA A 19 12.09 12.40 -7.81
N PHE A 20 12.33 11.20 -8.32
CA PHE A 20 11.91 9.95 -7.65
C PHE A 20 13.02 9.04 -7.12
N VAL A 21 14.29 9.41 -7.27
CA VAL A 21 15.44 8.62 -6.77
C VAL A 21 15.96 9.13 -5.41
N LEU A 22 15.43 10.24 -4.87
CA LEU A 22 15.98 10.87 -3.65
C LEU A 22 15.12 10.74 -2.37
N ALA A 23 14.23 9.75 -2.28
CA ALA A 23 13.42 9.51 -1.08
C ALA A 23 13.67 8.14 -0.41
N LEU A 24 14.86 7.57 -0.60
CA LEU A 24 15.37 6.43 0.15
C LEU A 24 16.84 6.71 0.47
N ILE A 25 17.10 7.30 1.64
CA ILE A 25 18.30 7.18 2.50
C ILE A 25 18.20 8.34 3.51
N CYS A 26 17.54 8.09 4.63
CA CYS A 26 17.83 8.75 5.91
C CYS A 26 17.01 8.06 7.00
N THR A 27 17.66 7.19 7.77
CA THR A 27 17.69 7.15 9.25
C THR A 27 18.11 5.76 9.73
N GLY A 28 19.02 5.72 10.71
CA GLY A 28 19.48 4.50 11.38
C GLY A 28 21.01 4.49 11.46
N CYS A 29 21.66 5.43 12.16
CA CYS A 29 21.68 5.58 13.62
C CYS A 29 22.31 4.36 14.32
N CYS A 30 23.53 4.59 14.82
CA CYS A 30 24.36 3.71 15.61
C CYS A 30 23.73 3.49 16.99
N ILE A 31 23.57 2.24 17.45
CA ILE A 31 23.42 1.93 18.88
C ILE A 31 24.20 0.64 19.20
N THR A 32 25.37 0.90 19.77
CA THR A 32 26.06 0.23 20.89
C THR A 32 25.81 -1.25 21.20
N HIS A 33 26.94 -1.95 21.17
CA HIS A 33 27.31 -3.19 21.86
C HIS A 33 27.31 -3.01 23.40
N GLN A 34 27.36 -4.14 24.14
CA GLN A 34 27.53 -4.29 25.62
C GLN A 34 26.22 -4.18 26.44
N GLU A 35 25.86 -5.08 27.36
CA GLU A 35 26.64 -5.70 28.44
C GLU A 35 26.21 -7.13 28.80
N SER A 36 27.20 -7.90 29.27
CA SER A 36 27.09 -9.13 30.03
C SER A 36 26.71 -8.85 31.50
N THR A 37 25.93 -9.74 32.11
CA THR A 37 25.80 -9.79 33.58
C THR A 37 26.15 -11.20 34.09
N PRO A 38 27.03 -11.33 35.09
CA PRO A 38 27.21 -12.57 35.83
C PRO A 38 26.30 -12.62 37.07
N MET A 39 25.97 -13.85 37.45
CA MET A 39 25.31 -14.25 38.68
C MET A 39 25.88 -13.57 39.93
N ASN A 40 25.00 -13.20 40.86
CA ASN A 40 25.34 -13.16 42.27
C ASN A 40 24.20 -13.71 43.13
N LEU A 41 24.61 -14.48 44.13
CA LEU A 41 23.85 -15.39 44.94
C LEU A 41 23.77 -14.85 46.38
N LEU A 42 22.72 -15.25 47.10
CA LEU A 42 22.53 -15.29 48.55
C LEU A 42 21.96 -14.08 49.34
N PHE A 43 20.78 -14.37 49.91
CA PHE A 43 20.20 -14.04 51.24
C PHE A 43 19.67 -12.63 51.53
N GLN A 44 18.39 -12.56 51.91
CA GLN A 44 17.94 -12.42 53.30
C GLN A 44 16.43 -12.72 53.40
N LEU A 45 16.05 -13.49 54.41
CA LEU A 45 14.66 -13.76 54.78
C LEU A 45 14.02 -12.49 55.34
N ALA A 46 12.81 -12.18 54.90
CA ALA A 46 11.85 -11.43 55.71
C ALA A 46 10.43 -11.96 55.44
N MET A 47 9.94 -12.74 56.42
CA MET A 47 8.54 -13.07 56.56
C MET A 47 7.77 -11.80 56.92
N VAL A 48 6.87 -11.35 56.03
CA VAL A 48 5.81 -10.42 56.39
C VAL A 48 4.49 -11.06 55.98
N VAL A 49 3.81 -11.59 56.99
CA VAL A 49 2.39 -11.95 56.96
C VAL A 49 1.62 -10.65 57.17
N CYS A 50 0.84 -10.19 56.19
CA CYS A 50 -0.26 -9.24 56.42
C CYS A 50 -1.30 -9.31 55.29
N THR A 51 -2.47 -9.82 55.69
CA THR A 51 -3.83 -9.37 55.33
C THR A 51 -4.31 -9.48 53.89
N SER A 52 -5.37 -10.27 53.73
CA SER A 52 -6.30 -10.33 52.61
C SER A 52 -6.80 -8.93 52.21
N GLY A 53 -6.13 -8.34 51.23
CA GLY A 53 -6.70 -7.32 50.37
C GLY A 53 -6.94 -7.97 49.01
N SER A 54 -8.21 -8.12 48.62
CA SER A 54 -8.56 -8.45 47.24
C SER A 54 -8.04 -7.34 46.35
N CYS A 55 -6.82 -7.49 45.85
CA CYS A 55 -6.41 -6.81 44.64
C CYS A 55 -7.33 -7.35 43.56
N SER A 56 -8.34 -6.58 43.19
CA SER A 56 -8.98 -6.71 41.89
C SER A 56 -7.87 -6.47 40.88
N SER A 57 -7.18 -7.54 40.50
CA SER A 57 -6.31 -7.58 39.34
C SER A 57 -7.23 -7.28 38.17
N SER A 58 -7.29 -6.01 37.78
CA SER A 58 -7.80 -5.62 36.49
C SER A 58 -6.92 -6.34 35.48
N ILE A 59 -7.43 -7.46 34.94
CA ILE A 59 -6.87 -8.01 33.71
C ILE A 59 -7.05 -6.88 32.71
N VAL A 60 -5.97 -6.14 32.47
CA VAL A 60 -5.85 -5.29 31.30
C VAL A 60 -5.84 -6.29 30.15
N SER A 61 -7.02 -6.60 29.64
CA SER A 61 -7.18 -7.19 28.33
C SER A 61 -6.67 -6.14 27.36
N SER A 62 -5.36 -6.14 27.12
CA SER A 62 -4.81 -5.58 25.90
C SER A 62 -5.70 -6.10 24.77
N PRO A 63 -6.30 -5.26 23.93
CA PRO A 63 -7.06 -5.76 22.80
C PRO A 63 -6.09 -6.62 22.00
N LEU A 64 -6.28 -7.94 22.10
CA LEU A 64 -5.61 -8.91 21.26
C LEU A 64 -5.98 -8.45 19.85
N GLY A 65 -5.03 -7.82 19.16
CA GLY A 65 -5.28 -7.13 17.90
C GLY A 65 -6.03 -8.10 17.01
N THR A 66 -7.33 -7.87 16.85
CA THR A 66 -8.18 -8.75 16.07
C THR A 66 -7.62 -8.60 14.66
N ASN A 67 -6.94 -9.64 14.17
CA ASN A 67 -6.41 -9.66 12.81
C ASN A 67 -7.61 -9.69 11.86
N GLY A 68 -8.21 -8.54 11.62
CA GLY A 68 -9.41 -8.41 10.82
C GLY A 68 -9.08 -8.61 9.36
N THR A 69 -9.96 -9.30 8.63
CA THR A 69 -9.91 -9.33 7.17
C THR A 69 -10.98 -8.39 6.63
N THR A 70 -10.60 -7.46 5.77
CA THR A 70 -11.56 -6.63 5.03
C THR A 70 -11.49 -6.97 3.56
N GLN A 71 -12.66 -7.15 2.95
CA GLN A 71 -12.79 -7.51 1.54
C GLN A 71 -13.46 -6.38 0.76
N ALA A 72 -13.01 -6.16 -0.47
CA ALA A 72 -13.63 -5.28 -1.44
C ALA A 72 -13.73 -6.00 -2.79
N SER A 73 -14.65 -5.54 -3.65
CA SER A 73 -14.82 -6.06 -5.00
C SER A 73 -14.66 -4.96 -6.04
N VAL A 74 -14.08 -5.34 -7.19
CA VAL A 74 -13.90 -4.50 -8.37
C VAL A 74 -14.21 -5.26 -9.66
N ASP A 75 -14.38 -4.57 -10.77
CA ASP A 75 -14.66 -5.22 -12.05
C ASP A 75 -13.39 -5.80 -12.69
N LEU A 76 -12.27 -5.07 -12.65
CA LEU A 76 -11.01 -5.45 -13.29
C LEU A 76 -9.82 -5.17 -12.35
N VAL A 77 -8.89 -6.12 -12.28
CA VAL A 77 -7.54 -5.88 -11.76
C VAL A 77 -6.53 -5.91 -12.89
N GLU A 78 -5.61 -4.95 -12.90
CA GLU A 78 -4.47 -4.93 -13.83
C GLU A 78 -3.18 -5.15 -13.06
N LEU A 79 -2.37 -6.12 -13.48
CA LEU A 79 -0.98 -6.22 -13.10
C LEU A 79 -0.13 -5.51 -14.16
N ASN A 80 0.35 -4.32 -13.84
CA ASN A 80 1.17 -3.52 -14.75
C ASN A 80 2.65 -3.67 -14.42
N HIS A 81 3.45 -3.90 -15.45
CA HIS A 81 4.91 -3.96 -15.45
C HIS A 81 5.44 -2.67 -16.07
N PHE A 82 5.93 -1.76 -15.24
CA PHE A 82 6.53 -0.51 -15.72
C PHE A 82 7.93 -0.78 -16.24
N LEU A 83 8.18 -0.45 -17.51
CA LEU A 83 9.45 -0.66 -18.21
C LEU A 83 10.22 0.66 -18.34
N ASP A 84 11.55 0.59 -18.32
CA ASP A 84 12.41 1.71 -18.71
C ASP A 84 12.60 1.81 -20.24
N ASP A 85 13.42 2.76 -20.68
CA ASP A 85 13.75 2.99 -22.10
C ASP A 85 14.50 1.82 -22.76
N HIS A 86 15.00 0.88 -21.96
CA HIS A 86 15.68 -0.32 -22.41
C HIS A 86 14.80 -1.57 -22.31
N GLY A 87 13.52 -1.42 -21.96
CA GLY A 87 12.57 -2.53 -21.79
C GLY A 87 12.78 -3.34 -20.51
N ARG A 88 13.55 -2.85 -19.54
CA ARG A 88 13.75 -3.52 -18.24
C ARG A 88 12.63 -3.15 -17.29
N GLU A 89 12.11 -4.14 -16.57
CA GLU A 89 11.11 -3.90 -15.52
C GLU A 89 11.72 -3.09 -14.37
N VAL A 90 11.17 -1.91 -14.12
CA VAL A 90 11.57 -1.03 -13.00
C VAL A 90 10.73 -1.35 -11.77
N PHE A 91 9.41 -1.49 -11.96
CA PHE A 91 8.49 -1.89 -10.89
C PHE A 91 7.23 -2.56 -11.43
N ARG A 92 6.53 -3.26 -10.55
CA ARG A 92 5.18 -3.76 -10.80
C ARG A 92 4.17 -3.06 -9.91
N GLN A 93 2.99 -2.85 -10.44
CA GLN A 93 1.86 -2.35 -9.68
C GLN A 93 0.60 -3.13 -9.99
N VAL A 94 -0.31 -3.19 -9.02
CA VAL A 94 -1.68 -3.64 -9.23
C VAL A 94 -2.62 -2.45 -9.18
N VAL A 95 -3.46 -2.34 -10.20
CA VAL A 95 -4.44 -1.26 -10.35
C VAL A 95 -5.85 -1.86 -10.35
N PHE A 96 -6.75 -1.24 -9.59
CA PHE A 96 -8.11 -1.74 -9.39
C PHE A 96 -9.12 -0.81 -10.05
N TYR A 97 -9.95 -1.35 -10.93
CA TYR A 97 -10.88 -0.60 -11.75
C TYR A 97 -12.33 -1.01 -11.54
N ASP A 98 -13.22 -0.02 -11.60
CA ASP A 98 -14.65 -0.26 -11.82
C ASP A 98 -15.10 0.29 -13.16
N TRP A 99 -16.08 -0.39 -13.76
CA TRP A 99 -16.72 0.07 -14.97
C TRP A 99 -17.73 1.17 -14.63
N SER A 100 -17.48 2.38 -15.14
CA SER A 100 -18.40 3.49 -14.97
C SER A 100 -19.48 3.46 -16.04
N ARG A 101 -20.74 3.30 -15.59
CA ARG A 101 -21.90 3.37 -16.51
C ARG A 101 -22.12 4.77 -17.07
N LYS A 102 -21.60 5.81 -16.41
CA LYS A 102 -21.75 7.22 -16.81
C LYS A 102 -20.74 7.59 -17.90
N SER A 103 -19.45 7.36 -17.65
CA SER A 103 -18.37 7.69 -18.59
C SER A 103 -18.11 6.59 -19.63
N LYS A 104 -18.71 5.40 -19.47
CA LYS A 104 -18.56 4.23 -20.36
C LYS A 104 -17.10 3.77 -20.49
N GLN A 105 -16.35 3.83 -19.40
CA GLN A 105 -14.96 3.42 -19.34
C GLN A 105 -14.59 2.90 -17.95
N PHE A 106 -13.42 2.27 -17.85
CA PHE A 106 -12.85 1.87 -16.57
C PHE A 106 -12.24 3.07 -15.84
N GLU A 107 -12.65 3.26 -14.59
CA GLU A 107 -12.16 4.29 -13.68
C GLU A 107 -11.38 3.62 -12.55
N VAL A 108 -10.19 4.13 -12.24
CA VAL A 108 -9.35 3.63 -11.16
C VAL A 108 -10.02 3.94 -9.82
N ARG A 109 -10.08 2.94 -8.94
CA ARG A 109 -10.49 3.12 -7.53
C ARG A 109 -9.32 3.20 -6.58
N ALA A 110 -8.31 2.38 -6.83
CA ALA A 110 -7.10 2.33 -6.03
C ALA A 110 -5.99 1.64 -6.82
N TRP A 111 -4.78 1.75 -6.31
CA TRP A 111 -3.61 1.10 -6.87
C TRP A 111 -2.59 0.83 -5.76
N ARG A 112 -1.60 -0.03 -6.03
CA ARG A 112 -0.43 -0.18 -5.18
C ARG A 112 0.77 -0.73 -5.95
N LEU A 113 1.96 -0.39 -5.47
CA LEU A 113 3.19 -1.09 -5.84
C LEU A 113 3.19 -2.51 -5.25
N VAL A 114 3.67 -3.47 -6.05
CA VAL A 114 3.86 -4.86 -5.62
C VAL A 114 5.20 -4.96 -4.89
N LYS A 115 5.14 -5.20 -3.57
CA LYS A 115 6.32 -5.36 -2.72
C LYS A 115 6.70 -6.82 -2.50
N HIS A 116 5.74 -7.73 -2.62
CA HIS A 116 5.95 -9.16 -2.37
C HIS A 116 5.09 -10.01 -3.33
N PRO A 117 5.56 -11.18 -3.80
CA PRO A 117 4.80 -12.04 -4.72
C PRO A 117 3.44 -12.53 -4.19
N SER A 118 3.20 -12.46 -2.88
CA SER A 118 1.88 -12.74 -2.28
C SER A 118 0.82 -11.71 -2.66
N GLN A 119 1.23 -10.54 -3.14
CA GLN A 119 0.37 -9.43 -3.55
C GLN A 119 0.00 -9.47 -5.04
N LEU A 120 0.49 -10.46 -5.79
CA LEU A 120 0.11 -10.66 -7.18
C LEU A 120 -1.33 -11.18 -7.26
N PRO A 121 -2.10 -10.83 -8.32
CA PRO A 121 -3.40 -11.42 -8.57
C PRO A 121 -3.31 -12.94 -8.68
N ARG A 122 -4.17 -13.66 -7.97
CA ARG A 122 -4.26 -15.12 -8.00
C ARG A 122 -5.67 -15.56 -8.37
N PRO A 123 -5.85 -16.60 -9.20
CA PRO A 123 -7.18 -17.18 -9.43
C PRO A 123 -7.81 -17.63 -8.11
N GLN A 124 -9.12 -17.45 -7.96
CA GLN A 124 -9.83 -18.05 -6.83
C GLN A 124 -9.96 -19.57 -6.99
N HIS A 125 -9.92 -20.31 -5.89
CA HIS A 125 -9.98 -21.79 -5.89
C HIS A 125 -11.26 -22.36 -6.52
N LEU A 126 -12.37 -21.62 -6.47
CA LEU A 126 -13.66 -22.02 -7.04
C LEU A 126 -13.86 -21.52 -8.50
N GLY A 127 -12.81 -20.96 -9.12
CA GLY A 127 -12.77 -20.66 -10.55
C GLY A 127 -13.36 -19.31 -10.96
N GLU A 128 -13.99 -18.57 -10.06
CA GLU A 128 -14.55 -17.26 -10.40
C GLU A 128 -13.63 -16.12 -9.96
N GLY A 129 -13.00 -15.48 -10.94
CA GLY A 129 -12.26 -14.24 -10.76
C GLY A 129 -10.88 -14.38 -10.13
N PHE A 130 -10.34 -13.22 -9.75
CA PHE A 130 -8.98 -13.04 -9.25
C PHE A 130 -8.98 -12.34 -7.89
N MET A 131 -8.09 -12.75 -7.01
CA MET A 131 -7.93 -12.17 -5.68
C MET A 131 -6.52 -11.57 -5.54
N VAL A 132 -6.47 -10.36 -5.00
CA VAL A 132 -5.24 -9.72 -4.53
C VAL A 132 -5.32 -9.56 -3.02
N ARG A 133 -4.28 -9.99 -2.31
CA ARG A 133 -4.22 -9.96 -0.84
C ARG A 133 -2.93 -9.34 -0.34
N TRP A 134 -3.03 -8.50 0.67
CA TRP A 134 -1.88 -7.96 1.39
C TRP A 134 -2.23 -7.67 2.86
N GLN A 135 -1.20 -7.48 3.68
CA GLN A 135 -1.36 -7.05 5.07
C GLN A 135 -1.11 -5.55 5.19
N ASP A 136 -1.99 -4.87 5.90
CA ASP A 136 -1.91 -3.46 6.27
C ASP A 136 -1.96 -3.37 7.80
N LYS A 137 -0.77 -3.27 8.41
CA LYS A 137 -0.58 -3.40 9.87
C LYS A 137 -1.15 -4.73 10.39
N TYR A 138 -2.27 -4.69 11.09
CA TYR A 138 -2.95 -5.84 11.68
C TYR A 138 -4.15 -6.31 10.83
N ILE A 139 -4.42 -5.66 9.69
CA ILE A 139 -5.58 -5.94 8.85
C ILE A 139 -5.13 -6.66 7.58
N THR A 140 -5.74 -7.80 7.30
CA THR A 140 -5.62 -8.44 5.99
C THR A 140 -6.60 -7.78 5.04
N ARG A 141 -6.09 -7.22 3.94
CA ARG A 141 -6.91 -6.61 2.91
C ARG A 141 -7.00 -7.54 1.71
N GLU A 142 -8.21 -7.75 1.23
CA GLU A 142 -8.51 -8.57 0.05
C GLU A 142 -9.31 -7.76 -0.96
N VAL A 143 -8.94 -7.86 -2.23
CA VAL A 143 -9.70 -7.32 -3.35
C VAL A 143 -10.00 -8.43 -4.33
N ILE A 144 -11.27 -8.64 -4.62
CA ILE A 144 -11.76 -9.60 -5.60
C ILE A 144 -12.10 -8.86 -6.89
N ALA A 145 -11.60 -9.36 -8.01
CA ALA A 145 -11.89 -8.84 -9.34
C ALA A 145 -12.55 -9.92 -10.21
N LYS A 146 -13.49 -9.53 -11.07
CA LYS A 146 -14.14 -10.46 -12.01
C LYS A 146 -13.17 -10.88 -13.11
N THR A 147 -12.36 -9.95 -13.59
CA THR A 147 -11.37 -10.18 -14.64
C THR A 147 -10.00 -9.64 -14.23
N MET A 148 -8.96 -10.16 -14.88
CA MET A 148 -7.60 -9.68 -14.74
C MET A 148 -6.99 -9.41 -16.11
N ARG A 149 -6.16 -8.36 -16.21
CA ARG A 149 -5.27 -8.15 -17.34
C ARG A 149 -3.83 -7.92 -16.85
N GLU A 150 -2.88 -8.26 -17.71
CA GLU A 150 -1.47 -8.02 -17.48
C GLU A 150 -0.94 -7.11 -18.59
N THR A 151 -0.17 -6.10 -18.22
CA THR A 151 0.28 -5.03 -19.11
C THR A 151 1.76 -4.75 -18.89
N TYR A 152 2.45 -4.37 -19.97
CA TYR A 152 3.86 -4.01 -19.98
C TYR A 152 3.96 -2.67 -20.69
N SER A 153 4.29 -1.60 -19.96
CA SER A 153 4.21 -0.24 -20.46
C SER A 153 5.32 0.65 -19.89
N GLN A 154 5.66 1.72 -20.62
CA GLN A 154 6.49 2.81 -20.11
C GLN A 154 5.66 3.94 -19.47
N GLU A 155 4.34 3.81 -19.51
CA GLU A 155 3.40 4.77 -18.94
C GLU A 155 2.70 4.15 -17.73
N ASP A 156 2.44 4.96 -16.71
CA ASP A 156 1.68 4.55 -15.54
C ASP A 156 0.16 4.65 -15.82
N PRO A 157 -0.57 3.52 -15.95
CA PRO A 157 -2.01 3.54 -16.22
C PRO A 157 -2.84 4.25 -15.14
N GLU A 158 -2.36 4.35 -13.90
CA GLU A 158 -3.00 5.13 -12.85
C GLU A 158 -2.95 6.63 -13.17
N ARG A 159 -1.77 7.12 -13.59
CA ARG A 159 -1.56 8.54 -13.93
C ARG A 159 -2.38 8.94 -15.14
N ILE A 160 -2.46 8.07 -16.15
CA ILE A 160 -3.33 8.31 -17.31
C ILE A 160 -4.78 8.42 -16.85
N ASN A 161 -5.24 7.50 -16.00
CA ASN A 161 -6.62 7.50 -15.51
C ASN A 161 -6.95 8.69 -14.59
N ARG A 162 -5.95 9.25 -13.89
CA ARG A 162 -6.10 10.47 -13.09
C ARG A 162 -6.56 11.68 -13.90
N ASN A 163 -6.23 11.72 -15.19
CA ASN A 163 -6.73 12.76 -16.10
C ASN A 163 -8.23 12.60 -16.43
N ILE A 164 -8.81 11.43 -16.18
CA ILE A 164 -10.23 11.13 -16.36
C ILE A 164 -11.00 11.35 -15.06
N LEU A 165 -10.55 10.70 -13.97
CA LEU A 165 -11.16 10.78 -12.65
C LEU A 165 -10.09 11.10 -11.60
N PRO A 166 -10.06 12.35 -11.08
CA PRO A 166 -9.15 12.78 -10.03
C PRO A 166 -9.25 11.91 -8.78
N GLU A 167 -8.14 11.75 -8.05
CA GLU A 167 -8.05 10.81 -6.92
C GLU A 167 -9.08 11.08 -5.81
N ASN A 168 -9.34 12.35 -5.51
CA ASN A 168 -10.29 12.80 -4.49
C ASN A 168 -11.76 12.52 -4.84
N GLU A 169 -12.07 12.24 -6.11
CA GLU A 169 -13.42 11.92 -6.59
C GLU A 169 -13.64 10.40 -6.72
N ARG A 170 -12.60 9.60 -6.50
CA ARG A 170 -12.67 8.14 -6.64
C ARG A 170 -13.46 7.53 -5.49
N ARG A 171 -14.25 6.51 -5.81
CA ARG A 171 -14.90 5.66 -4.81
C ARG A 171 -13.85 4.82 -4.07
N PRO A 172 -13.68 4.96 -2.75
CA PRO A 172 -12.66 4.22 -2.01
C PRO A 172 -12.97 2.72 -2.01
N LEU A 173 -11.94 1.88 -1.86
CA LEU A 173 -12.11 0.41 -1.79
C LEU A 173 -12.90 -0.03 -0.55
N TRP A 174 -12.65 0.63 0.58
CA TRP A 174 -13.36 0.40 1.84
C TRP A 174 -14.01 1.70 2.29
N PRO A 175 -15.16 1.65 2.98
CA PRO A 175 -15.73 2.84 3.61
C PRO A 175 -14.73 3.45 4.59
N ALA A 176 -14.83 4.77 4.81
CA ALA A 176 -14.09 5.41 5.89
C ALA A 176 -14.48 4.75 7.21
N ALA A 177 -13.52 4.53 8.11
CA ALA A 177 -13.83 4.09 9.45
C ALA A 177 -14.51 5.26 10.17
N ASP A 178 -15.73 5.02 10.67
CA ASP A 178 -16.48 5.98 11.50
C ASP A 178 -15.78 6.24 12.85
#